data_AF-A0A939XZ09-F1
#
_entry.id   AF-A0A939XZ09-F1
#
_cell.length_a   1.000
_cell.length_b   1.000
_cell.length_c   1.000
_cell.angle_alpha   90.00
_cell.angle_beta   90.00
_cell.angle_gamma   90.00
#
_symmetry.space_group_name_H-M   'P 1'
#
loop_
_entity.id
_entity.type
_entity.pdbx_description
1 polymer ?
#
loop_
_entity_poly.entity_id
_entity_poly.type
_entity_poly.pdbx_seq_one_letter_code
_entity_poly.pdbx_strand_id
1 'polypeptide(L)'
;MRIKFLFFLSLFSCTTFFLRAQDEIVYDQYHFNYYLVNPAVAGAERCSHLMLTGKFQWMGMDDAPMTQTLSFRTRVLKNVGLGAYVYNDRNGYSYRQGGQATFAYHIPLSENSGYFMKDRSIERQLSFGISAVANRYAFSSKLFTDENSSDPSLGNGD
;
A
#
# COMPACT_ATOMS: atom_id res chain seq x y z
N MET A 1 -21.42 35.66 19.41
CA MET A 1 -21.25 34.70 18.27
C MET A 1 -19.84 34.71 17.68
N ARG A 2 -19.14 35.85 17.59
CA ARG A 2 -17.79 35.96 16.98
C ARG A 2 -16.69 35.10 17.64
N ILE A 3 -16.66 34.99 18.98
CA ILE A 3 -15.64 34.20 19.71
C ILE A 3 -15.79 32.68 19.50
N LYS A 4 -17.03 32.16 19.45
CA LYS A 4 -17.28 30.72 19.18
C LYS A 4 -16.86 30.34 17.76
N PHE A 5 -17.05 31.26 16.80
CA PHE A 5 -16.60 31.09 15.41
C PHE A 5 -15.07 31.12 15.30
N LEU A 6 -14.40 32.04 15.98
CA LEU A 6 -12.93 32.10 16.03
C LEU A 6 -12.31 30.86 16.69
N PHE A 7 -12.97 30.30 17.71
CA PHE A 7 -12.53 29.06 18.34
C PHE A 7 -12.66 27.86 17.37
N PHE A 8 -13.76 27.77 16.63
CA PHE A 8 -13.96 26.74 15.61
C PHE A 8 -12.94 26.86 14.45
N LEU A 9 -12.64 28.09 14.03
CA LEU A 9 -11.64 28.38 13.00
C LEU A 9 -10.22 28.00 13.45
N SER A 10 -9.89 28.27 14.70
CA SER A 10 -8.60 27.88 15.31
C SER A 10 -8.46 26.35 15.40
N LEU A 11 -9.52 25.65 15.80
CA LEU A 11 -9.55 24.19 15.87
C LEU A 11 -9.38 23.54 14.48
N PHE A 12 -10.00 24.14 13.45
CA PHE A 12 -9.89 23.70 12.06
C PHE A 12 -8.50 23.97 11.45
N SER A 13 -7.82 25.05 11.87
CA SER A 13 -6.47 25.37 11.41
C SER A 13 -5.42 24.40 11.95
N CYS A 14 -5.56 23.96 13.21
CA CYS A 14 -4.60 23.09 13.89
C CYS A 14 -4.46 21.69 13.25
N THR A 15 -5.49 21.20 12.53
CA THR A 15 -5.48 19.86 11.91
C THR A 15 -4.70 19.80 10.59
N THR A 16 -4.27 20.93 10.02
CA THR A 16 -3.63 20.99 8.69
C THR A 16 -2.12 20.76 8.68
N PHE A 17 -1.46 20.74 9.84
CA PHE A 17 0.01 20.68 9.94
C PHE A 17 0.64 19.28 9.76
N PHE A 18 -0.16 18.22 9.57
CA PHE A 18 0.35 16.84 9.45
C PHE A 18 0.05 16.17 8.10
N LEU A 19 -0.19 16.95 7.05
CA LEU A 19 -0.44 16.39 5.71
C LEU A 19 0.87 15.91 5.06
N ARG A 20 1.21 14.63 5.26
CA ARG A 20 2.15 13.90 4.41
C ARG A 20 1.42 13.50 3.13
N ALA A 21 1.40 14.41 2.15
CA ALA A 21 0.46 14.33 1.03
C ALA A 21 0.88 13.45 -0.16
N GLN A 22 2.02 12.77 -0.13
CA GLN A 22 2.50 12.03 -1.31
C GLN A 22 3.24 10.75 -0.89
N ASP A 23 2.51 9.63 -0.80
CA ASP A 23 3.10 8.30 -0.94
C ASP A 23 2.65 7.77 -2.31
N GLU A 24 3.56 7.76 -3.28
CA GLU A 24 3.29 7.26 -4.63
C GLU A 24 3.31 5.73 -4.63
N ILE A 25 2.24 5.09 -4.15
CA ILE A 25 2.21 3.62 -4.18
C ILE A 25 1.84 3.18 -5.59
N VAL A 26 2.77 2.49 -6.26
CA VAL A 26 2.59 1.98 -7.62
C VAL A 26 1.66 0.77 -7.56
N TYR A 27 0.37 1.00 -7.79
CA TYR A 27 -0.68 0.00 -7.60
C TYR A 27 -1.11 -0.75 -8.87
N ASP A 28 -0.38 -0.72 -9.98
CA ASP A 28 -0.84 -1.38 -11.23
C ASP A 28 -1.10 -2.89 -11.07
N GLN A 29 -0.51 -3.54 -10.06
CA GLN A 29 -0.70 -4.96 -9.74
C GLN A 29 -2.03 -5.27 -9.02
N TYR A 30 -2.88 -4.28 -8.73
CA TYR A 30 -4.13 -4.49 -7.98
C TYR A 30 -5.09 -5.49 -8.63
N HIS A 31 -5.02 -5.64 -9.96
CA HIS A 31 -5.81 -6.62 -10.71
C HIS A 31 -5.52 -8.07 -10.28
N PHE A 32 -4.29 -8.34 -9.85
CA PHE A 32 -3.91 -9.65 -9.31
C PHE A 32 -4.14 -9.72 -7.80
N ASN A 33 -4.08 -8.58 -7.11
CA ASN A 33 -4.20 -8.52 -5.65
C ASN A 33 -4.97 -7.30 -5.15
N TYR A 34 -6.29 -7.45 -5.00
CA TYR A 34 -7.12 -6.40 -4.43
C TYR A 34 -6.73 -6.01 -2.99
N TYR A 35 -6.06 -6.90 -2.25
CA TYR A 35 -5.60 -6.61 -0.89
C TYR A 35 -4.48 -5.55 -0.84
N LEU A 36 -3.72 -5.34 -1.93
CA LEU A 36 -2.70 -4.29 -1.95
C LEU A 36 -3.33 -2.89 -1.81
N VAL A 37 -4.51 -2.69 -2.39
CA VAL A 37 -5.18 -1.38 -2.40
C VAL A 37 -6.20 -1.24 -1.27
N ASN A 38 -6.84 -2.34 -0.86
CA ASN A 38 -7.92 -2.30 0.10
C ASN A 38 -7.67 -3.23 1.31
N PRO A 39 -7.39 -2.68 2.50
CA PRO A 39 -7.16 -3.48 3.70
C PRO A 39 -8.40 -4.31 4.12
N ALA A 40 -9.62 -3.89 3.77
CA ALA A 40 -10.84 -4.64 4.08
C ALA A 40 -10.96 -5.96 3.31
N VAL A 41 -10.11 -6.21 2.31
CA VAL A 41 -10.05 -7.47 1.55
C VAL A 41 -9.29 -8.57 2.31
N ALA A 42 -8.51 -8.22 3.34
CA ALA A 42 -7.80 -9.19 4.18
C ALA A 42 -8.79 -10.20 4.79
N GLY A 43 -8.66 -11.49 4.47
CA GLY A 43 -9.58 -12.52 4.97
C GLY A 43 -11.03 -12.41 4.47
N ALA A 44 -11.30 -11.64 3.41
CA ALA A 44 -12.63 -11.59 2.79
C ALA A 44 -13.05 -12.97 2.25
N GLU A 45 -12.09 -13.72 1.72
CA GLU A 45 -12.22 -15.13 1.34
C GLU A 45 -11.96 -16.06 2.52
N ARG A 46 -12.44 -17.30 2.44
CA ARG A 46 -12.19 -18.31 3.48
C ARG A 46 -10.82 -18.94 3.39
N CYS A 47 -10.26 -19.01 2.18
CA CYS A 47 -8.96 -19.60 1.95
C CYS A 47 -7.86 -18.61 2.34
N SER A 48 -6.71 -19.15 2.74
CA SER A 48 -5.49 -18.36 2.85
C SER A 48 -4.89 -18.17 1.47
N HIS A 49 -4.47 -16.94 1.15
CA HIS A 49 -3.79 -16.61 -0.10
C HIS A 49 -2.38 -16.17 0.22
N LEU A 50 -1.41 -16.84 -0.38
CA LEU A 50 -0.01 -16.43 -0.43
C LEU A 50 0.31 -16.12 -1.89
N MET A 51 0.81 -14.92 -2.16
CA MET A 51 1.14 -14.51 -3.53
C MET A 51 2.45 -13.75 -3.59
N LEU A 52 3.31 -14.18 -4.51
CA LEU A 52 4.55 -13.51 -4.90
C LEU A 52 4.36 -12.95 -6.32
N THR A 53 4.67 -11.67 -6.51
CA THR A 53 4.54 -11.00 -7.81
C THR A 53 5.81 -10.21 -8.12
N GLY A 54 6.30 -10.32 -9.35
CA GLY A 54 7.39 -9.50 -9.89
C GLY A 54 6.92 -8.75 -11.13
N LYS A 55 7.13 -7.42 -11.16
CA LYS A 55 6.93 -6.56 -12.32
C LYS A 55 8.29 -6.06 -12.75
N PHE A 56 8.60 -6.26 -14.03
CA PHE A 56 9.82 -5.77 -14.66
C PHE A 56 9.39 -4.90 -15.84
N GLN A 57 9.86 -3.66 -15.90
CA GLN A 57 9.57 -2.73 -17.00
C GLN A 57 10.84 -2.48 -17.81
N TRP A 58 10.66 -2.08 -19.07
CA TRP A 58 11.76 -1.69 -19.98
C TRP A 58 12.91 -2.72 -19.99
N MET A 59 12.54 -3.98 -20.21
CA MET A 59 13.47 -5.11 -20.24
C MET A 59 14.63 -4.84 -21.20
N GLY A 60 15.86 -5.07 -20.72
CA GLY A 60 17.09 -4.85 -21.49
C GLY A 60 17.72 -3.46 -21.31
N MET A 61 17.10 -2.57 -20.51
CA MET A 61 17.71 -1.33 -20.05
C MET A 61 18.37 -1.55 -18.68
N ASP A 62 19.57 -0.99 -18.49
CA ASP A 62 20.25 -1.03 -17.20
C ASP A 62 19.49 -0.20 -16.16
N ASP A 63 19.43 -0.70 -14.92
CA ASP A 63 18.70 -0.12 -13.78
C ASP A 63 17.20 0.17 -14.05
N ALA A 64 16.59 -0.62 -14.94
CA ALA A 64 15.17 -0.50 -15.27
C ALA A 64 14.24 -0.74 -14.06
N PRO A 65 13.02 -0.16 -14.07
CA PRO A 65 12.08 -0.29 -12.96
C PRO A 65 11.67 -1.75 -12.71
N MET A 66 11.80 -2.17 -11.46
CA MET A 66 11.43 -3.49 -11.00
C MET A 66 10.77 -3.44 -9.62
N THR A 67 9.60 -4.05 -9.52
CA THR A 67 8.85 -4.16 -8.26
C THR A 67 8.60 -5.62 -7.92
N GLN A 68 8.90 -6.00 -6.69
CA GLN A 68 8.66 -7.33 -6.15
C GLN A 68 7.76 -7.22 -4.92
N THR A 69 6.73 -8.05 -4.84
CA THR A 69 5.75 -8.02 -3.76
C THR A 69 5.49 -9.43 -3.27
N LEU A 70 5.57 -9.63 -1.95
CA LEU A 70 5.12 -10.85 -1.28
C LEU A 70 3.95 -10.48 -0.37
N SER A 71 2.82 -11.14 -0.55
CA SER A 71 1.60 -10.88 0.20
C SER A 71 0.99 -12.15 0.75
N PHE A 72 0.42 -12.03 1.95
CA PHE A 72 -0.31 -13.09 2.60
C PHE A 72 -1.59 -12.51 3.21
N ARG A 73 -2.73 -13.17 2.98
CA ARG A 73 -4.01 -12.83 3.62
C ARG A 73 -4.76 -14.09 3.99
N THR A 74 -5.44 -14.06 5.13
CA THR A 74 -6.18 -15.22 5.63
C THR A 74 -7.32 -14.81 6.54
N ARG A 75 -8.37 -15.63 6.59
CA ARG A 75 -9.42 -15.54 7.58
C ARG A 75 -9.06 -16.40 8.78
N VAL A 76 -8.84 -15.77 9.93
CA VAL A 76 -8.43 -16.48 11.16
C VAL A 76 -9.63 -16.92 11.99
N LEU A 77 -10.67 -16.08 12.08
CA LEU A 77 -11.91 -16.40 12.79
C LEU A 77 -13.11 -16.22 11.87
N LYS A 78 -14.32 -16.56 12.35
CA LYS A 78 -15.56 -16.42 11.58
C LYS A 78 -15.65 -15.03 10.93
N ASN A 79 -15.32 -13.95 11.65
CA ASN A 79 -15.48 -12.58 11.15
C ASN A 79 -14.18 -11.78 11.13
N VAL A 80 -13.04 -12.41 11.42
CA VAL A 80 -11.74 -11.71 11.51
C VAL A 80 -10.80 -12.18 10.41
N GLY A 81 -10.29 -11.23 9.64
CA GLY A 81 -9.25 -11.40 8.64
C GLY A 81 -7.96 -10.73 9.08
N LEU A 82 -6.83 -11.35 8.73
CA LEU A 82 -5.51 -10.75 8.84
C LEU A 82 -4.84 -10.75 7.48
N GLY A 83 -4.01 -9.75 7.25
CA GLY A 83 -3.17 -9.69 6.06
C GLY A 83 -1.86 -9.01 6.36
N ALA A 84 -0.85 -9.33 5.56
CA ALA A 84 0.39 -8.58 5.50
C ALA A 84 0.95 -8.64 4.09
N TYR A 85 1.65 -7.60 3.67
CA TYR A 85 2.49 -7.67 2.49
C TYR A 85 3.77 -6.87 2.71
N VAL A 86 4.82 -7.30 2.02
CA VAL A 86 6.09 -6.58 1.92
C VAL A 86 6.41 -6.40 0.45
N TYR A 87 7.08 -5.31 0.13
CA TYR A 87 7.48 -5.02 -1.23
C TYR A 87 8.86 -4.38 -1.26
N ASN A 88 9.54 -4.62 -2.37
CA ASN A 88 10.82 -4.03 -2.71
C ASN A 88 10.72 -3.51 -4.14
N ASP A 89 10.86 -2.20 -4.26
CA ASP A 89 10.65 -1.44 -5.48
C ASP A 89 11.94 -0.70 -5.81
N ARG A 90 12.43 -0.90 -7.03
CA ARG A 90 13.65 -0.30 -7.55
C ARG A 90 13.30 0.44 -8.82
N ASN A 91 13.66 1.71 -8.89
CA ASN A 91 13.44 2.54 -10.07
C ASN A 91 14.68 3.39 -10.31
N GLY A 92 15.64 2.87 -11.07
CA GLY A 92 16.93 3.52 -11.25
C GLY A 92 17.66 3.70 -9.92
N TYR A 93 18.01 4.95 -9.63
CA TYR A 93 18.68 5.33 -8.39
C TYR A 93 17.76 5.46 -7.16
N SER A 94 16.44 5.29 -7.33
CA SER A 94 15.46 5.31 -6.24
C SER A 94 15.14 3.89 -5.77
N TYR A 95 15.27 3.66 -4.47
CA TYR A 95 14.97 2.40 -3.81
C TYR A 95 13.91 2.62 -2.76
N ARG A 96 12.85 1.82 -2.82
CA ARG A 96 11.81 1.81 -1.82
C ARG A 96 11.55 0.41 -1.32
N GLN A 97 11.50 0.28 0.00
CA GLN A 97 11.10 -0.95 0.66
C GLN A 97 10.04 -0.62 1.68
N GLY A 98 9.04 -1.47 1.79
CA GLY A 98 7.99 -1.24 2.76
C GLY A 98 7.14 -2.46 2.97
N GLY A 99 6.15 -2.28 3.81
CA GLY A 99 5.16 -3.29 4.07
C GLY A 99 3.96 -2.75 4.79
N GLN A 100 2.91 -3.53 4.75
CA GLN A 100 1.66 -3.26 5.44
C GLN A 100 1.26 -4.50 6.24
N ALA A 101 0.78 -4.26 7.45
CA ALA A 101 0.05 -5.25 8.23
C ALA A 101 -1.40 -4.77 8.39
N THR A 102 -2.35 -5.68 8.30
CA THR A 102 -3.77 -5.36 8.26
C THR A 102 -4.58 -6.29 9.15
N PHE A 103 -5.51 -5.68 9.86
CA PHE A 103 -6.61 -6.35 10.54
C PHE A 103 -7.92 -5.97 9.84
N ALA A 104 -8.76 -6.96 9.55
CA ALA A 104 -10.06 -6.75 8.95
C ALA A 104 -11.17 -7.48 9.72
N TYR A 105 -12.35 -6.86 9.72
CA TYR A 105 -13.55 -7.40 10.34
C TYR A 105 -14.70 -7.45 9.32
N HIS A 106 -15.36 -8.60 9.21
CA HIS A 106 -16.41 -8.86 8.22
C HIS A 106 -17.75 -9.14 8.91
N ILE A 107 -18.74 -8.30 8.64
CA ILE A 107 -20.12 -8.45 9.11
C ILE A 107 -20.94 -9.12 7.99
N PRO A 108 -21.41 -10.36 8.16
CA PRO A 108 -22.29 -10.99 7.17
C PRO A 108 -23.64 -10.26 7.13
N LEU A 109 -24.11 -9.89 5.94
CA LEU A 109 -25.39 -9.19 5.73
C LEU A 109 -26.57 -10.15 5.49
N SER A 110 -26.29 -11.44 5.26
CA SER A 110 -27.30 -12.47 5.08
C SER A 110 -26.92 -13.71 5.89
N GLU A 111 -27.84 -14.14 6.74
CA GLU A 111 -27.69 -15.31 7.59
C GLU A 111 -28.57 -16.44 7.04
N ASN A 112 -28.31 -16.89 5.81
CA ASN A 112 -29.07 -18.01 5.24
C ASN A 112 -28.47 -19.34 5.71
N SER A 113 -29.05 -19.86 6.80
CA SER A 113 -28.74 -21.12 7.48
C SER A 113 -29.19 -22.36 6.69
N GLY A 114 -28.87 -22.43 5.40
CA GLY A 114 -29.09 -23.61 4.56
C GLY A 114 -27.86 -24.51 4.56
N TYR A 115 -28.01 -25.78 4.98
CA TYR A 115 -26.94 -26.79 5.03
C TYR A 115 -26.19 -26.97 3.68
N PHE A 116 -26.82 -26.59 2.56
CA PHE A 116 -26.30 -26.68 1.19
C PHE A 116 -25.69 -25.39 0.62
N MET A 117 -25.81 -24.24 1.30
CA MET A 117 -25.24 -22.95 0.85
C MET A 117 -24.18 -22.42 1.83
N LYS A 118 -23.31 -23.32 2.30
CA LYS A 118 -22.21 -23.01 3.22
C LYS A 118 -21.11 -22.17 2.55
N ASP A 119 -21.26 -21.62 1.35
CA ASP A 119 -20.34 -20.63 0.84
C ASP A 119 -20.81 -19.23 1.25
N ARG A 120 -20.10 -18.63 2.21
CA ARG A 120 -20.24 -17.19 2.45
C ARG A 120 -19.71 -16.51 1.21
N SER A 121 -20.60 -16.15 0.29
CA SER A 121 -20.25 -15.31 -0.84
C SER A 121 -19.62 -14.03 -0.29
N ILE A 122 -18.44 -13.69 -0.82
CA ILE A 122 -17.71 -12.45 -0.58
C ILE A 122 -18.62 -11.24 -0.80
N GLU A 123 -19.66 -11.39 -1.64
CA GLU A 123 -20.61 -10.37 -2.07
C GLU A 123 -21.67 -10.01 -1.01
N ARG A 124 -21.83 -10.81 0.06
CA ARG A 124 -22.86 -10.59 1.10
C ARG A 124 -22.27 -10.32 2.48
N GLN A 125 -21.14 -9.62 2.53
CA GLN A 125 -20.55 -9.16 3.78
C GLN A 125 -20.10 -7.71 3.67
N LEU A 126 -20.35 -6.94 4.73
CA LEU A 126 -19.80 -5.61 4.91
C LEU A 126 -18.45 -5.76 5.62
N SER A 127 -17.37 -5.23 5.03
CA SER A 127 -16.01 -5.44 5.51
C SER A 127 -15.33 -4.13 5.87
N PHE A 128 -14.67 -4.11 7.02
CA PHE A 128 -13.87 -2.99 7.51
C PHE A 128 -12.43 -3.45 7.70
N GLY A 129 -11.45 -2.61 7.35
CA GLY A 129 -10.03 -2.92 7.51
C GLY A 129 -9.28 -1.75 8.09
N ILE A 130 -8.35 -2.02 9.00
CA ILE A 130 -7.36 -1.07 9.50
C ILE A 130 -5.98 -1.60 9.17
N SER A 131 -5.10 -0.72 8.67
CA SER A 131 -3.74 -1.07 8.30
C SER A 131 -2.72 -0.20 9.01
N ALA A 132 -1.57 -0.81 9.29
CA ALA A 132 -0.34 -0.12 9.65
C ALA A 132 0.65 -0.30 8.50
N VAL A 133 1.20 0.79 8.00
CA VAL A 133 2.13 0.82 6.86
C VAL A 133 3.46 1.38 7.31
N ALA A 134 4.55 0.73 6.91
CA ALA A 134 5.91 1.21 7.13
C ALA A 134 6.65 1.25 5.78
N ASN A 135 7.22 2.42 5.46
CA ASN A 135 7.92 2.65 4.19
C ASN A 135 9.30 3.25 4.47
N ARG A 136 10.30 2.78 3.73
CA ARG A 136 11.66 3.31 3.71
C ARG A 136 12.02 3.69 2.29
N TYR A 137 12.40 4.96 2.12
CA TYR A 137 12.95 5.50 0.88
C TYR A 137 14.46 5.64 1.01
N ALA A 138 15.20 5.24 -0.02
CA ALA A 138 16.64 5.41 -0.10
C ALA A 138 17.03 5.77 -1.54
N PHE A 139 18.10 6.54 -1.69
CA PHE A 139 18.69 6.85 -2.99
C PHE A 139 20.09 6.24 -3.03
N SER A 140 20.46 5.65 -4.17
CA SER A 140 21.82 5.14 -4.36
C SER A 140 22.79 6.31 -4.52
N SER A 141 23.94 6.24 -3.84
CA SER A 141 25.01 7.24 -3.93
C SER A 141 25.65 7.33 -5.32
N LYS A 142 25.37 6.37 -6.22
CA LYS A 142 25.77 6.45 -7.64
C LYS A 142 25.25 7.70 -8.35
N LEU A 143 24.10 8.23 -7.91
CA LEU A 143 23.54 9.53 -8.35
C LEU A 143 24.53 10.70 -8.19
N PHE A 144 25.45 10.61 -7.22
CA PHE A 144 26.43 11.66 -6.90
C PHE A 144 27.87 11.28 -7.26
N THR A 145 28.08 10.10 -7.85
CA THR A 145 29.42 9.61 -8.23
C THR A 145 29.56 9.26 -9.70
N ASP A 146 28.45 9.27 -10.46
CA ASP A 146 28.50 9.33 -11.92
C ASP A 146 28.90 10.76 -12.34
N GLU A 147 30.18 11.11 -12.11
CA GLU A 147 30.84 12.23 -12.78
C GLU A 147 30.91 11.90 -14.28
N ASN A 148 29.82 12.16 -15.00
CA ASN A 148 29.93 12.35 -16.42
C ASN A 148 30.68 13.69 -16.61
N SER A 149 31.97 13.62 -16.91
CA SER A 149 32.85 14.77 -17.18
C SER A 149 32.43 15.65 -18.37
N SER A 150 31.21 15.45 -18.90
CA SER A 150 30.63 16.14 -20.03
C SER A 150 29.22 16.68 -19.77
N ASP A 151 28.76 16.72 -18.51
CA ASP A 151 27.54 17.44 -18.12
C ASP A 151 27.84 18.92 -17.80
N PRO A 152 27.49 19.88 -18.68
CA PRO A 152 27.78 21.29 -18.48
C PRO A 152 26.88 21.97 -17.44
N SER A 153 25.89 21.27 -16.87
CA SER A 153 24.97 21.86 -15.88
C SER A 153 25.49 21.86 -14.44
N LEU A 154 26.59 21.13 -14.17
CA LEU A 154 27.25 21.07 -12.85
C LEU A 154 28.70 21.56 -12.87
N GLY A 155 29.23 21.93 -14.05
CA GLY A 155 30.57 22.48 -14.23
C GLY A 155 30.54 23.99 -14.47
N ASN A 156 30.73 24.76 -13.40
CA ASN A 156 31.45 26.05 -13.32
C ASN A 156 30.85 26.90 -12.20
N GLY A 157 31.37 26.67 -10.99
CA GLY A 157 31.23 27.54 -9.84
C GLY A 157 32.61 27.82 -9.25
N ASP A 158 33.58 28.18 -10.09
CA ASP A 158 34.82 28.88 -9.75
C ASP A 158 35.12 29.91 -10.86
#